data_AF-A0A2N4T3N8-F1
#
_entry.id   AF-A0A2N4T3N8-F1
#
_cell.length_a   1.000
_cell.length_b   1.000
_cell.length_c   1.000
_cell.angle_alpha   90.00
_cell.angle_beta   90.00
_cell.angle_gamma   90.00
#
_symmetry.space_group_name_H-M   'P 1'
#
loop_
_entity.id
_entity.type
_entity.pdbx_description
1 polymer ?
#
loop_
_entity_poly.entity_id
_entity_poly.type
_entity_poly.pdbx_seq_one_letter_code
_entity_poly.pdbx_strand_id
1 'polypeptide(L)'
;MVGLFFLAVLAGLFVGVPVYLMIAFRSPWLLFTLVFVAAGVLLLVKTVSLVRRGAWHARHRSTCTLHEAGIETTEWSTVGADAPVRRSIPWADVASVVASYRTVRRIILVQNGGGALTESAPVLHVLFDQDGRRQIASVHFSSHQDPAVDTWITELRKHGVELGYTARALSWRCETYLSTEAQLGYFATTEEVIPFPATGGWLENAVRLENRWHRHTGRLQEQAGTDLPR
;
A
#
# COMPACT_ATOMS: atom_id res chain seq x y z
N MET A 1 8.07 17.85 8.46
CA MET A 1 7.76 18.69 9.65
C MET A 1 7.43 20.14 9.30
N VAL A 2 8.17 20.81 8.40
CA VAL A 2 7.94 22.23 8.03
C VAL A 2 6.50 22.53 7.59
N GLY A 3 5.89 21.68 6.76
CA GLY A 3 4.52 21.90 6.29
C GLY A 3 3.43 21.85 7.37
N LEU A 4 3.59 20.99 8.39
CA LEU A 4 2.63 20.89 9.50
C LEU A 4 2.71 22.12 10.42
N PHE A 5 3.92 22.60 10.68
CA PHE A 5 4.14 23.83 11.43
C PHE A 5 3.53 25.04 10.71
N PHE A 6 3.76 25.15 9.40
CA PHE A 6 3.16 26.20 8.58
C PHE A 6 1.63 26.19 8.64
N LEU A 7 1.00 25.01 8.50
CA LEU A 7 -0.46 24.87 8.61
C LEU A 7 -0.99 25.25 9.99
N ALA A 8 -0.28 24.92 11.06
CA ALA A 8 -0.66 25.28 12.42
C ALA A 8 -0.57 26.80 12.65
N VAL A 9 0.50 27.45 12.18
CA VAL A 9 0.65 28.91 12.23
C VAL A 9 -0.46 29.59 11.42
N LEU A 10 -0.76 29.07 10.22
CA LEU A 10 -1.83 29.58 9.38
C LEU A 10 -3.19 29.47 10.08
N ALA A 11 -3.53 28.31 10.65
CA ALA A 11 -4.76 28.13 11.41
C ALA A 11 -4.85 29.11 12.60
N GLY A 12 -3.73 29.30 13.31
CA GLY A 12 -3.61 30.26 14.40
C GLY A 12 -3.87 31.71 13.96
N LEU A 13 -3.38 32.11 12.78
CA LEU A 13 -3.63 33.43 12.21
C LEU A 13 -5.11 33.63 11.83
N PHE A 14 -5.72 32.63 11.19
CA PHE A 14 -7.13 32.68 10.78
C PHE A 14 -8.11 32.76 11.95
N VAL A 15 -7.73 32.27 13.13
CA VAL A 15 -8.53 32.37 14.35
C VAL A 15 -8.15 33.62 15.15
N GLY A 16 -6.86 33.82 15.39
CA GLY A 16 -6.35 34.85 16.29
C GLY A 16 -6.54 36.28 15.78
N VAL A 17 -6.30 36.53 14.48
CA VAL A 17 -6.41 37.87 13.91
C VAL A 17 -7.85 38.40 13.95
N PRO A 18 -8.88 37.65 13.49
CA PRO A 18 -10.27 38.08 13.62
C PRO A 18 -10.70 38.34 15.07
N VAL A 19 -10.35 37.45 15.99
CA VAL A 19 -10.71 37.58 17.41
C VAL A 19 -10.07 38.82 18.03
N TYR A 20 -8.79 39.06 17.75
CA TYR A 20 -8.08 40.25 18.20
C TYR A 20 -8.73 41.53 17.66
N LEU A 21 -9.03 41.58 16.36
CA LEU A 21 -9.69 42.73 15.74
C LEU A 21 -11.06 43.01 16.37
N MET A 22 -11.85 41.98 16.66
CA MET A 22 -13.15 42.11 17.33
C MET A 22 -13.02 42.75 18.72
N ILE A 23 -11.99 42.37 19.49
CA ILE A 23 -11.73 42.92 20.82
C ILE A 23 -11.25 44.38 20.73
N ALA A 24 -10.34 44.67 19.80
CA ALA A 24 -9.69 45.97 19.69
C ALA A 24 -10.60 47.08 19.15
N PHE A 25 -11.40 46.79 18.12
CA PHE A 25 -12.15 47.82 17.39
C PHE A 25 -13.65 47.81 17.66
N ARG A 26 -14.22 46.73 18.23
CA ARG A 26 -15.66 46.56 18.56
C ARG A 26 -16.63 47.00 17.43
N SER A 27 -16.21 46.86 16.18
CA SER A 27 -17.02 47.25 15.02
C SER A 27 -17.92 46.10 14.58
N PRO A 28 -19.23 46.33 14.31
CA PRO A 28 -20.15 45.28 13.87
C PRO A 28 -19.77 44.67 12.51
N TRP A 29 -19.02 45.41 11.67
CA TRP A 29 -18.50 44.91 10.40
C TRP A 29 -17.51 43.74 10.58
N LEU A 30 -16.93 43.58 11.77
CA LEU A 30 -16.02 42.47 12.05
C LEU A 30 -16.74 41.13 12.16
N LEU A 31 -18.07 41.10 12.22
CA LEU A 31 -18.82 39.84 12.16
C LEU A 31 -18.57 39.07 10.86
N PHE A 32 -18.29 39.76 9.74
CA PHE A 32 -17.92 39.09 8.49
C PHE A 32 -16.61 38.30 8.59
N THR A 33 -15.75 38.62 9.56
CA THR A 33 -14.49 37.89 9.77
C THR A 33 -14.67 36.54 10.47
N LEU A 34 -15.87 36.23 10.99
CA LEU A 34 -16.17 34.93 11.59
C LEU A 34 -16.02 33.76 10.59
N VAL A 35 -16.18 34.02 9.29
CA VAL A 35 -15.93 33.01 8.25
C VAL A 35 -14.47 32.54 8.29
N PHE A 36 -13.52 33.45 8.55
CA PHE A 36 -12.10 33.09 8.69
C PHE A 36 -11.86 32.27 9.96
N VAL A 37 -12.54 32.57 11.06
CA VAL A 37 -12.48 31.77 12.30
C VAL A 37 -12.97 30.35 12.03
N ALA A 38 -14.12 30.20 11.37
CA ALA A 38 -14.66 28.89 11.01
C ALA A 38 -13.70 28.10 10.11
N ALA A 39 -13.13 28.76 9.09
CA ALA A 39 -12.12 28.16 8.22
C ALA A 39 -10.85 27.74 8.98
N GLY A 40 -10.37 28.57 9.91
CA GLY A 40 -9.22 28.27 10.76
C GLY A 40 -9.46 27.07 11.68
N VAL A 41 -10.64 26.98 12.30
CA VAL A 41 -11.04 25.83 13.13
C VAL A 41 -11.11 24.55 12.27
N LEU A 42 -11.71 24.62 11.09
CA LEU A 42 -11.78 23.47 10.18
C LEU A 42 -10.37 22.98 9.77
N LEU A 43 -9.48 23.92 9.45
CA LEU A 43 -8.09 23.63 9.10
C LEU A 43 -7.36 22.96 10.28
N LEU A 44 -7.58 23.44 11.51
CA LEU A 44 -7.01 22.85 12.73
C LEU A 44 -7.50 21.41 12.93
N VAL A 45 -8.82 21.18 12.84
CA VAL A 45 -9.42 19.83 13.00
C VAL A 45 -8.85 18.85 11.98
N LYS A 46 -8.74 19.26 10.71
CA LYS A 46 -8.14 18.44 9.65
C LYS A 46 -6.67 18.16 9.92
N THR A 47 -5.92 19.16 10.35
CA THR A 47 -4.49 19.02 10.69
C THR A 47 -4.29 18.04 11.84
N VAL A 48 -5.05 18.17 12.93
CA VAL A 48 -5.02 17.25 14.08
C VAL A 48 -5.40 15.83 13.66
N SER A 49 -6.41 15.65 12.81
CA SER A 49 -6.80 14.35 12.28
C SER A 49 -5.67 13.70 11.47
N LEU A 50 -5.00 14.47 10.60
CA LEU A 50 -3.84 14.00 9.84
C LEU A 50 -2.66 13.62 10.74
N VAL A 51 -2.35 14.44 11.76
CA VAL A 51 -1.29 14.15 12.73
C VAL A 51 -1.60 12.88 13.52
N ARG A 52 -2.85 12.72 13.99
CA ARG A 52 -3.29 11.51 14.69
C ARG A 52 -3.16 10.27 13.82
N ARG A 53 -3.60 10.33 12.57
CA ARG A 53 -3.44 9.22 11.60
C ARG A 53 -1.96 8.90 11.38
N GLY A 54 -1.13 9.91 11.14
CA GLY A 54 0.31 9.72 10.94
C GLY A 54 1.01 9.11 12.17
N ALA A 55 0.70 9.61 13.36
CA ALA A 55 1.22 9.07 14.62
C ALA A 55 0.74 7.63 14.86
N TRP A 56 -0.51 7.33 14.51
CA TRP A 56 -1.05 5.98 14.58
C TRP A 56 -0.27 5.04 13.65
N HIS A 57 -0.09 5.37 12.37
CA HIS A 57 0.70 4.55 11.44
C HIS A 57 2.17 4.39 11.85
N ALA A 58 2.76 5.43 12.46
CA ALA A 58 4.13 5.36 12.95
C ALA A 58 4.30 4.34 14.09
N ARG A 59 3.29 4.23 14.97
CA ARG A 59 3.29 3.31 16.12
C ARG A 59 2.79 1.90 15.78
N HIS A 60 1.86 1.80 14.83
CA HIS A 60 1.13 0.58 14.51
C HIS A 60 1.57 0.06 13.15
N ARG A 61 2.80 -0.46 13.10
CA ARG A 61 3.36 -1.12 11.92
C ARG A 61 2.94 -2.59 11.92
N SER A 62 2.40 -3.04 10.80
CA SER A 62 2.19 -4.47 10.58
C SER A 62 3.55 -5.15 10.38
N THR A 63 3.72 -6.33 10.98
CA THR A 63 4.96 -7.12 10.90
C THR A 63 4.64 -8.53 10.43
N CYS A 64 5.49 -9.07 9.56
CA CYS A 64 5.44 -10.48 9.16
C CYS A 64 6.82 -11.08 9.44
N THR A 65 6.86 -12.17 10.20
CA THR A 65 8.07 -12.88 10.57
C THR A 65 8.01 -14.32 10.08
N LEU A 66 9.15 -14.79 9.55
CA LEU A 66 9.34 -16.18 9.17
C LEU A 66 9.79 -16.97 10.40
N HIS A 67 9.12 -18.09 10.65
CA HIS A 67 9.48 -19.06 11.68
C HIS A 67 9.61 -20.45 11.06
N GLU A 68 10.26 -21.37 11.76
CA GLU A 68 10.43 -22.75 11.29
C GLU A 68 9.08 -23.45 11.06
N ALA A 69 8.08 -23.16 11.88
CA ALA A 69 6.75 -23.75 11.81
C ALA A 69 5.81 -23.08 10.77
N GLY A 70 6.12 -21.86 10.32
CA GLY A 70 5.23 -21.10 9.45
C GLY A 70 5.53 -19.60 9.43
N ILE A 71 4.52 -18.83 9.05
CA ILE A 71 4.57 -17.37 8.97
C ILE A 71 3.75 -16.79 10.11
N GLU A 72 4.34 -15.91 10.92
CA GLU A 72 3.59 -15.12 11.90
C GLU A 72 3.33 -13.72 11.34
N THR A 73 2.07 -13.29 11.39
CA THR A 73 1.67 -11.94 10.99
C THR A 73 1.03 -11.20 12.16
N THR A 74 1.37 -9.92 12.29
CA THR A 74 0.72 -8.97 13.20
C THR A 74 0.25 -7.82 12.34
N GLU A 75 -1.06 -7.72 12.11
CA GLU A 75 -1.65 -6.77 11.19
C GLU A 75 -2.53 -5.75 11.91
N TRP A 76 -2.37 -4.48 11.56
CA TRP A 76 -3.26 -3.41 11.99
C TRP A 76 -4.24 -3.10 10.86
N SER A 77 -5.46 -3.64 10.95
CA SER A 77 -6.44 -3.60 9.86
C SER A 77 -7.03 -2.21 9.61
N THR A 78 -7.25 -1.40 10.65
CA THR A 78 -7.89 -0.09 10.54
C THR A 78 -7.31 0.93 11.52
N VAL A 79 -7.26 2.20 11.10
CA VAL A 79 -6.85 3.30 11.99
C VAL A 79 -7.80 3.38 13.17
N GLY A 80 -7.25 3.25 14.38
CA GLY A 80 -8.02 3.25 15.61
C GLY A 80 -8.43 1.87 16.11
N ALA A 81 -7.95 0.78 15.48
CA ALA A 81 -8.07 -0.55 16.08
C ALA A 81 -7.37 -0.60 17.45
N ASP A 82 -8.03 -1.21 18.43
CA ASP A 82 -7.53 -1.31 19.81
C ASP A 82 -6.42 -2.37 19.98
N ALA A 83 -6.42 -3.39 19.12
CA ALA A 83 -5.44 -4.47 19.13
C ALA A 83 -5.08 -4.93 17.70
N PRO A 84 -3.85 -5.41 17.47
CA PRO A 84 -3.49 -6.00 16.19
C PRO A 84 -4.13 -7.37 16.03
N VAL A 85 -4.44 -7.73 14.78
CA VAL A 85 -4.80 -9.10 14.42
C VAL A 85 -3.50 -9.90 14.31
N ARG A 86 -3.30 -10.86 15.22
CA ARG A 86 -2.18 -11.79 15.16
C ARG A 86 -2.62 -13.09 14.52
N ARG A 87 -1.86 -13.57 13.53
CA ARG A 87 -2.10 -14.86 12.89
C ARG A 87 -0.81 -15.65 12.86
N SER A 88 -0.92 -16.95 13.09
CA SER A 88 0.12 -17.93 12.77
C SER A 88 -0.40 -18.73 11.58
N ILE A 89 0.37 -18.77 10.50
CA ILE A 89 0.04 -19.43 9.25
C ILE A 89 1.03 -20.59 9.09
N PRO A 90 0.65 -21.82 9.48
CA PRO A 90 1.47 -23.01 9.25
C PRO A 90 1.83 -23.16 7.77
N TRP A 91 2.99 -23.74 7.47
CA TRP A 91 3.38 -24.00 6.08
C TRP A 91 2.37 -24.84 5.31
N ALA A 92 1.71 -25.79 6.00
CA ALA A 92 0.68 -26.65 5.41
C ALA A 92 -0.56 -25.88 4.92
N ASP A 93 -0.82 -24.70 5.50
CA ASP A 93 -1.98 -23.88 5.16
C ASP A 93 -1.66 -22.90 4.02
N VAL A 94 -0.38 -22.70 3.68
CA VAL A 94 0.04 -21.83 2.57
C VAL A 94 -0.15 -22.58 1.26
N ALA A 95 -1.11 -22.17 0.43
CA ALA A 95 -1.29 -22.79 -0.88
C ALA A 95 -0.34 -22.21 -1.92
N SER A 96 -0.16 -20.89 -1.93
CA SER A 96 0.75 -20.24 -2.87
C SER A 96 1.15 -18.86 -2.41
N VAL A 97 2.26 -18.37 -2.96
CA VAL A 97 2.71 -17.00 -2.77
C VAL A 97 2.89 -16.34 -4.13
N VAL A 98 2.25 -15.19 -4.33
CA VAL A 98 2.38 -14.41 -5.57
C VAL A 98 3.19 -13.15 -5.31
N ALA A 99 4.33 -13.06 -5.98
CA ALA A 99 5.16 -11.86 -5.96
C ALA A 99 4.58 -10.79 -6.88
N SER A 100 4.51 -9.56 -6.38
CA SER A 100 4.09 -8.38 -7.12
C SER A 100 4.96 -7.18 -6.72
N TYR A 101 4.58 -5.98 -7.16
CA TYR A 101 5.16 -4.74 -6.66
C TYR A 101 4.08 -3.78 -6.16
N ARG A 102 4.47 -2.91 -5.24
CA ARG A 102 3.71 -1.74 -4.82
C ARG A 102 4.38 -0.49 -5.34
N THR A 103 3.60 0.53 -5.62
CA THR A 103 4.15 1.86 -5.86
C THR A 103 4.41 2.56 -4.53
N VAL A 104 5.68 2.87 -4.27
CA VAL A 104 6.14 3.61 -3.10
C VAL A 104 6.01 5.10 -3.35
N ARG A 105 6.50 5.56 -4.51
CA ARG A 105 6.52 6.97 -4.87
C ARG A 105 6.24 7.13 -6.37
N ARG A 106 5.50 8.18 -6.73
CA ARG A 106 5.35 8.62 -8.12
C ARG A 106 5.66 10.11 -8.18
N ILE A 107 6.62 10.49 -9.01
CA ILE A 107 7.02 11.87 -9.25
C ILE A 107 6.59 12.21 -10.67
N ILE A 108 5.64 13.14 -10.81
CA ILE A 108 5.21 13.65 -12.11
C ILE A 108 6.23 14.71 -12.54
N LEU A 109 6.95 14.44 -13.62
CA LEU A 109 7.91 15.37 -14.21
C LEU A 109 7.13 16.31 -15.14
N VAL A 110 6.92 17.54 -14.67
CA VAL A 110 6.08 18.55 -15.35
C VAL A 110 6.85 19.28 -16.46
N GLN A 111 8.18 19.15 -16.56
CA GLN A 111 8.99 19.82 -17.58
C GLN A 111 9.55 18.82 -18.62
N ASN A 112 9.52 19.23 -19.89
CA ASN A 112 10.08 18.55 -21.06
C ASN A 112 9.52 17.15 -21.38
N GLY A 113 8.22 17.05 -21.68
CA GLY A 113 7.65 15.86 -22.33
C GLY A 113 6.81 14.93 -21.45
N GLY A 114 6.48 15.34 -20.22
CA GLY A 114 5.44 14.66 -19.42
C GLY A 114 5.77 13.20 -19.08
N GLY A 115 6.76 12.99 -18.23
CA GLY A 115 7.10 11.66 -17.70
C GLY A 115 6.59 11.48 -16.26
N ALA A 116 6.45 10.23 -15.82
CA ALA A 116 6.30 9.92 -14.39
C ALA A 116 7.43 8.96 -13.98
N LEU A 117 8.24 9.37 -13.01
CA LEU A 117 9.17 8.45 -12.35
C LEU A 117 8.39 7.70 -11.27
N THR A 118 8.29 6.38 -11.41
CA THR A 118 7.64 5.53 -10.43
C THR A 118 8.69 4.72 -9.69
N GLU A 119 8.73 4.87 -8.37
CA GLU A 119 9.53 4.06 -7.47
C GLU A 119 8.63 2.94 -6.92
N SER A 120 9.04 1.71 -7.15
CA SER A 120 8.35 0.50 -6.72
C SER A 120 9.14 -0.25 -5.63
N ALA A 121 8.45 -1.13 -4.91
CA ALA A 121 9.07 -2.11 -4.02
C ALA A 121 8.32 -3.44 -4.11
N PRO A 122 9.00 -4.58 -3.88
CA PRO A 122 8.37 -5.88 -3.90
C PRO A 122 7.30 -6.03 -2.81
N VAL A 123 6.31 -6.86 -3.12
CA VAL A 123 5.32 -7.37 -2.17
C VAL A 123 5.15 -8.86 -2.43
N LEU A 124 5.11 -9.66 -1.37
CA LEU A 124 4.72 -11.07 -1.45
C LEU A 124 3.31 -11.23 -0.89
N HIS A 125 2.38 -11.66 -1.73
CA HIS A 125 1.02 -11.99 -1.34
C HIS A 125 0.95 -13.47 -0.98
N VAL A 126 0.78 -13.77 0.30
CA VAL A 126 0.65 -15.11 0.83
C VAL A 126 -0.82 -15.50 0.82
N LEU A 127 -1.18 -16.45 -0.04
CA LEU A 127 -2.50 -17.04 -0.07
C LEU A 127 -2.50 -18.26 0.86
N PHE A 128 -3.31 -18.24 1.91
CA PHE A 128 -3.40 -19.33 2.90
C PHE A 128 -4.86 -19.72 3.16
N ASP A 129 -5.12 -20.98 3.53
CA ASP A 129 -6.44 -21.47 3.89
C ASP A 129 -6.54 -21.48 5.42
N GLN A 130 -7.60 -20.87 5.95
CA GLN A 130 -7.85 -20.87 7.39
C GLN A 130 -9.34 -21.01 7.61
N ASP A 131 -9.73 -21.98 8.44
CA ASP A 131 -11.13 -22.30 8.74
C ASP A 131 -11.98 -22.58 7.49
N GLY A 132 -11.37 -23.25 6.50
CA GLY A 132 -12.02 -23.58 5.22
C GLY A 132 -12.25 -22.37 4.29
N ARG A 133 -11.64 -21.23 4.57
CA ARG A 133 -11.69 -20.03 3.73
C ARG A 133 -10.30 -19.61 3.28
N ARG A 134 -10.15 -19.32 2.00
CA ARG A 134 -8.95 -18.69 1.44
C ARG A 134 -8.83 -17.27 2.00
N GLN A 135 -7.67 -16.96 2.55
CA GLN A 135 -7.26 -15.65 3.03
C GLN A 135 -5.98 -15.20 2.33
N ILE A 136 -5.66 -13.92 2.48
CA ILE A 136 -4.46 -13.31 1.92
C ILE A 136 -3.79 -12.42 2.97
N ALA A 137 -2.48 -12.59 3.11
CA ALA A 137 -1.59 -11.70 3.87
C ALA A 137 -0.55 -11.10 2.91
N SER A 138 -0.15 -9.85 3.13
CA SER A 138 0.81 -9.16 2.25
C SER A 138 2.06 -8.75 3.00
N VAL A 139 3.21 -9.25 2.54
CA VAL A 139 4.53 -8.92 3.08
C VAL A 139 5.13 -7.82 2.23
N HIS A 140 5.29 -6.64 2.83
CA HIS A 140 5.79 -5.46 2.14
C HIS A 140 7.27 -5.26 2.40
N PHE A 141 8.04 -5.04 1.33
CA PHE A 141 9.47 -4.76 1.43
C PHE A 141 9.77 -3.28 1.25
N SER A 142 10.94 -2.87 1.72
CA SER A 142 11.34 -1.46 1.70
C SER A 142 11.83 -1.03 0.31
N SER A 143 12.50 -1.92 -0.42
CA SER A 143 13.06 -1.66 -1.75
C SER A 143 13.30 -2.96 -2.51
N HIS A 144 13.64 -2.87 -3.80
CA HIS A 144 14.05 -4.03 -4.61
C HIS A 144 15.40 -4.65 -4.16
N GLN A 145 16.19 -3.93 -3.35
CA GLN A 145 17.49 -4.38 -2.85
C GLN A 145 17.40 -4.92 -1.41
N ASP A 146 16.20 -5.00 -0.84
CA ASP A 146 16.00 -5.51 0.50
C ASP A 146 16.35 -7.01 0.53
N PRO A 147 17.42 -7.44 1.25
CA PRO A 147 17.88 -8.83 1.24
C PRO A 147 16.85 -9.77 1.88
N ALA A 148 15.89 -9.23 2.63
CA ALA A 148 14.80 -10.02 3.17
C ALA A 148 13.95 -10.65 2.06
N VAL A 149 13.83 -10.03 0.88
CA VAL A 149 13.04 -10.59 -0.23
C VAL A 149 13.59 -11.96 -0.64
N ASP A 150 14.91 -12.05 -0.79
CA ASP A 150 15.57 -13.29 -1.20
C ASP A 150 15.55 -14.35 -0.10
N THR A 151 15.60 -13.91 1.16
CA THR A 151 15.44 -14.81 2.32
C THR A 151 14.04 -15.42 2.32
N TRP A 152 13.00 -14.61 2.11
CA TRP A 152 11.62 -15.09 1.98
C TRP A 152 11.43 -16.06 0.83
N ILE A 153 11.92 -15.71 -0.36
CA ILE A 153 11.83 -16.60 -1.54
C ILE A 153 12.54 -17.94 -1.27
N THR A 154 13.69 -17.91 -0.59
CA THR A 154 14.47 -19.12 -0.28
C THR A 154 13.72 -20.02 0.71
N GLU A 155 13.21 -19.48 1.80
CA GLU A 155 12.43 -20.27 2.78
C GLU A 155 11.13 -20.81 2.17
N LEU A 156 10.42 -20.02 1.35
CA LEU A 156 9.22 -20.49 0.66
C LEU A 156 9.52 -21.69 -0.26
N ARG A 157 10.61 -21.64 -1.03
CA ARG A 157 11.04 -22.77 -1.87
C ARG A 157 11.43 -24.00 -1.06
N LYS A 158 12.14 -23.81 0.05
CA LYS A 158 12.54 -24.90 0.96
C LYS A 158 11.34 -25.67 1.50
N HIS A 159 10.23 -24.98 1.74
CA HIS A 159 8.96 -25.57 2.17
C HIS A 159 8.05 -26.02 1.01
N GLY A 160 8.52 -25.97 -0.24
CA GLY A 160 7.76 -26.42 -1.41
C GLY A 160 6.58 -25.53 -1.77
N VAL A 161 6.55 -24.28 -1.29
CA VAL A 161 5.47 -23.35 -1.59
C VAL A 161 5.56 -22.88 -3.04
N GLU A 162 4.43 -22.96 -3.76
CA GLU A 162 4.35 -22.48 -5.14
C GLU A 162 4.51 -20.96 -5.20
N LEU A 163 5.41 -20.50 -6.08
CA LEU A 163 5.70 -19.08 -6.29
C LEU A 163 5.19 -18.62 -7.65
N GLY A 164 4.31 -17.63 -7.64
CA GLY A 164 3.83 -16.92 -8.82
C GLY A 164 4.39 -15.49 -8.91
N TYR A 165 4.20 -14.86 -10.06
CA TYR A 165 4.54 -13.46 -10.29
C TYR A 165 3.44 -12.76 -11.09
N THR A 166 3.10 -11.53 -10.70
CA THR A 166 2.31 -10.59 -11.51
C THR A 166 2.96 -9.22 -11.51
N ALA A 167 3.00 -8.57 -12.68
CA ALA A 167 3.42 -7.18 -12.78
C ALA A 167 2.25 -6.20 -12.59
N ARG A 168 1.11 -6.65 -12.07
CA ARG A 168 0.00 -5.75 -11.71
C ARG A 168 0.22 -5.18 -10.30
N ALA A 169 0.17 -3.86 -10.17
CA ALA A 169 0.21 -3.22 -8.86
C ALA A 169 -1.12 -3.43 -8.12
N LEU A 170 -1.09 -4.21 -7.03
CA LEU A 170 -2.27 -4.49 -6.20
C LEU A 170 -2.34 -3.62 -4.94
N SER A 171 -1.31 -2.81 -4.69
CA SER A 171 -1.23 -1.86 -3.56
C SER A 171 -0.51 -0.55 -3.91
N TRP A 172 -0.87 0.52 -3.20
CA TRP A 172 -0.30 1.87 -3.29
C TRP A 172 0.01 2.42 -1.91
N ARG A 173 1.23 2.89 -1.63
CA ARG A 173 1.58 3.54 -0.35
C ARG A 173 1.15 2.78 0.92
N CYS A 174 1.23 1.45 0.91
CA CYS A 174 0.73 0.60 2.01
C CYS A 174 -0.80 0.64 2.22
N GLU A 175 -1.53 1.23 1.28
CA GLU A 175 -2.98 1.12 1.13
C GLU A 175 -3.27 0.15 -0.02
N THR A 176 -4.26 -0.71 0.17
CA THR A 176 -4.61 -1.71 -0.84
C THR A 176 -5.44 -1.05 -1.94
N TYR A 177 -5.05 -1.19 -3.21
CA TYR A 177 -5.84 -0.66 -4.35
C TYR A 177 -7.18 -1.38 -4.46
N LEU A 178 -7.18 -2.66 -4.09
CA LEU A 178 -8.32 -3.56 -4.07
C LEU A 178 -8.58 -3.95 -2.62
N SER A 179 -9.83 -4.18 -2.22
CA SER A 179 -10.08 -4.81 -0.92
C SER A 179 -9.47 -6.22 -0.89
N THR A 180 -9.28 -6.78 0.31
CA THR A 180 -8.80 -8.15 0.50
C THR A 180 -9.62 -9.15 -0.33
N GLU A 181 -10.94 -9.00 -0.38
CA GLU A 181 -11.85 -9.84 -1.17
C GLU A 181 -11.63 -9.66 -2.67
N ALA A 182 -11.42 -8.43 -3.14
CA ALA A 182 -11.15 -8.16 -4.54
C ALA A 182 -9.76 -8.67 -4.99
N GLN A 183 -8.76 -8.66 -4.09
CA GLN A 183 -7.46 -9.29 -4.35
C GLN A 183 -7.60 -10.82 -4.46
N LEU A 184 -8.33 -11.44 -3.54
CA LEU A 184 -8.62 -12.87 -3.60
C LEU A 184 -9.39 -13.23 -4.88
N GLY A 185 -10.39 -12.43 -5.25
CA GLY A 185 -11.13 -12.59 -6.50
C GLY A 185 -10.25 -12.45 -7.74
N TYR A 186 -9.31 -11.50 -7.75
CA TYR A 186 -8.30 -11.38 -8.80
C TYR A 186 -7.45 -12.64 -8.88
N PHE A 187 -6.83 -13.09 -7.79
CA PHE A 187 -5.96 -14.28 -7.83
C PHE A 187 -6.70 -15.58 -8.15
N ALA A 188 -7.99 -15.69 -7.82
CA ALA A 188 -8.80 -16.85 -8.14
C ALA A 188 -9.19 -16.95 -9.61
N THR A 189 -9.22 -15.82 -10.34
CA THR A 189 -9.76 -15.75 -11.71
C THR A 189 -8.73 -15.34 -12.76
N THR A 190 -7.59 -14.80 -12.35
CA THR A 190 -6.63 -14.23 -13.27
C THR A 190 -5.72 -15.28 -13.88
N GLU A 191 -5.57 -15.20 -15.21
CA GLU A 191 -4.53 -15.93 -15.94
C GLU A 191 -3.23 -15.11 -16.06
N GLU A 192 -3.18 -13.89 -15.50
CA GLU A 192 -2.01 -13.01 -15.59
C GLU A 192 -0.85 -13.46 -14.69
N VAL A 193 -1.07 -14.36 -13.74
CA VAL A 193 -0.01 -14.85 -12.85
C VAL A 193 0.85 -15.86 -13.62
N ILE A 194 2.15 -15.57 -13.71
CA ILE A 194 3.13 -16.46 -14.33
C ILE A 194 3.96 -17.18 -13.27
N PRO A 195 4.45 -18.41 -13.51
CA PRO A 195 5.33 -19.10 -12.56
C PRO A 195 6.64 -18.35 -12.31
N PHE A 196 7.00 -18.22 -11.04
CA PHE A 196 8.28 -17.67 -10.60
C PHE A 196 9.42 -18.67 -10.88
N PRO A 197 10.63 -18.25 -11.31
CA PRO A 197 11.75 -19.16 -11.55
C PRO A 197 12.12 -19.99 -10.33
N ALA A 198 12.53 -21.26 -10.54
CA ALA A 198 12.96 -22.14 -9.46
C ALA A 198 14.29 -21.72 -8.80
N THR A 199 15.11 -20.94 -9.51
CA THR A 199 16.44 -20.50 -9.06
C THR A 199 16.61 -18.98 -9.12
N GLY A 200 17.60 -18.48 -8.39
CA GLY A 200 17.94 -17.06 -8.31
C GLY A 200 17.06 -16.24 -7.37
N GLY A 201 17.51 -15.03 -7.06
CA GLY A 201 16.82 -14.08 -6.19
C GLY A 201 15.79 -13.23 -6.92
N TRP A 202 15.11 -12.35 -6.19
CA TRP A 202 14.20 -11.35 -6.74
C TRP A 202 14.89 -10.40 -7.71
N LEU A 203 16.01 -9.81 -7.31
CA LEU A 203 16.68 -8.77 -8.09
C LEU A 203 17.17 -9.31 -9.46
N GLU A 204 17.73 -10.52 -9.47
CA GLU A 204 18.17 -11.21 -10.69
C GLU A 204 16.99 -11.53 -11.63
N ASN A 205 15.83 -11.80 -11.06
CA ASN A 205 14.66 -12.27 -11.79
C ASN A 205 13.70 -11.16 -12.21
N ALA A 206 13.70 -10.00 -11.55
CA ALA A 206 12.67 -8.97 -11.67
C ALA A 206 12.44 -8.52 -13.13
N VAL A 207 13.50 -8.07 -13.82
CA VAL A 207 13.42 -7.59 -15.21
C VAL A 207 12.97 -8.69 -16.16
N ARG A 208 13.43 -9.93 -15.93
CA ARG A 208 13.07 -11.09 -16.76
C ARG A 208 11.60 -11.48 -16.56
N LEU A 209 11.13 -11.45 -15.32
CA LEU A 209 9.75 -11.73 -14.93
C LEU A 209 8.79 -10.70 -15.52
N GLU A 210 9.11 -9.41 -15.41
CA GLU A 210 8.33 -8.32 -15.97
C GLU A 210 8.18 -8.45 -17.50
N ASN A 211 9.28 -8.67 -18.22
CA ASN A 211 9.24 -8.88 -19.67
C ASN A 211 8.47 -10.15 -20.07
N ARG A 212 8.52 -11.20 -19.25
CA ARG A 212 7.74 -12.42 -19.48
C ARG A 212 6.25 -12.18 -19.24
N TRP A 213 5.92 -11.43 -18.19
CA TRP A 213 4.55 -11.07 -17.86
C TRP A 213 3.91 -10.23 -18.97
N HIS A 214 4.59 -9.18 -19.45
CA HIS A 214 4.07 -8.35 -20.54
C HIS A 214 3.78 -9.15 -21.82
N ARG A 215 4.67 -10.08 -22.17
CA ARG A 215 4.45 -10.98 -23.33
C ARG A 215 3.28 -11.94 -23.09
N HIS A 216 3.14 -12.43 -21.87
CA HIS A 216 2.03 -13.32 -21.50
C HIS A 216 0.69 -12.59 -21.56
N THR A 217 0.59 -11.41 -20.94
CA THR A 217 -0.64 -10.61 -20.97
C THR A 217 -0.99 -10.10 -22.37
N GLY A 218 0.00 -9.76 -23.20
CA GLY A 218 -0.24 -9.39 -24.59
C GLY A 218 -0.94 -10.50 -25.37
N ARG A 219 -0.50 -11.76 -25.19
CA ARG A 219 -1.16 -12.92 -25.82
C ARG A 219 -2.58 -13.15 -25.32
N LEU A 220 -2.81 -13.03 -24.02
CA LEU A 220 -4.15 -13.15 -23.44
C LEU A 220 -5.11 -12.10 -24.03
N GLN A 221 -4.62 -10.87 -24.23
CA GLN A 221 -5.40 -9.80 -24.86
C GLN A 221 -5.69 -10.06 -26.35
N GLU A 222 -4.71 -10.56 -27.10
CA GLU A 222 -4.90 -10.95 -28.50
C GLU A 222 -5.95 -12.08 -28.63
N GLN A 223 -5.88 -13.10 -27.77
CA GLN A 223 -6.85 -14.21 -27.74
C GLN A 223 -8.26 -13.70 -27.43
N ALA A 224 -8.42 -12.91 -26.36
CA ALA A 224 -9.71 -12.35 -25.97
C ALA A 224 -10.31 -11.41 -27.04
N GLY A 225 -9.47 -10.69 -27.79
CA GLY A 225 -9.90 -9.83 -28.90
C GLY A 225 -10.32 -10.60 -30.16
N THR A 226 -9.89 -11.85 -30.31
CA THR A 226 -10.21 -12.69 -31.48
C THR A 226 -11.52 -13.46 -31.31
N ASP A 227 -11.95 -13.67 -30.06
CA ASP A 227 -13.18 -14.41 -29.71
C ASP A 227 -14.46 -13.54 -29.67
N LEU A 228 -14.36 -12.25 -29.98
CA LEU A 228 -15.54 -11.39 -30.14
C LEU A 228 -16.16 -11.61 -31.52
N PRO A 229 -17.41 -12.09 -31.62
CA PRO A 229 -18.09 -12.24 -32.91
C PRO A 229 -18.25 -10.87 -33.57
N ARG A 230 -17.88 -10.79 -34.86
CA ARG A 230 -18.16 -9.63 -35.71
C ARG A 230 -19.64 -9.48 -36.00
#